data_AF-A0A7W2SPR6-F1
#
_entry.id   AF-A0A7W2SPR6-F1
#
_cell.length_a   1.000
_cell.length_b   1.000
_cell.length_c   1.000
_cell.angle_alpha   90.00
_cell.angle_beta   90.00
_cell.angle_gamma   90.00
#
_symmetry.space_group_name_H-M   'P 1'
#
loop_
_entity.id
_entity.type
_entity.pdbx_description
1 polymer ?
#
loop_
_entity_poly.entity_id
_entity_poly.type
_entity_poly.pdbx_seq_one_letter_code
_entity_poly.pdbx_strand_id
1 'polypeptide(L)'
;MSKIFIILLSAFSLNVIASTQDEINHLLSFVASTDCKYERNGTMHNGKDAVEHINKKYEYYSDNIESTEDFIKYSATKSKMSGKYYKIHCSNNAPVKSQDWLLNELKVYRQAQK
;
A
#
# COMPACT_ATOMS: atom_id res chain seq x y z
N MET A 1 -43.52 20.47 -29.52
CA MET A 1 -43.08 20.24 -28.11
C MET A 1 -41.88 19.32 -28.16
N SER A 2 -40.66 19.85 -28.26
CA SER A 2 -39.45 19.02 -28.27
C SER A 2 -38.85 19.01 -26.87
N LYS A 3 -38.83 17.83 -26.23
CA LYS A 3 -38.21 17.64 -24.92
C LYS A 3 -36.72 17.41 -25.13
N ILE A 4 -35.91 18.43 -24.82
CA ILE A 4 -34.46 18.29 -24.75
C ILE A 4 -34.13 17.48 -23.49
N PHE A 5 -33.64 16.26 -23.68
CA PHE A 5 -33.02 15.48 -22.61
C PHE A 5 -31.57 15.94 -22.46
N ILE A 6 -31.26 16.64 -21.37
CA ILE A 6 -29.89 16.94 -20.97
C ILE A 6 -29.33 15.69 -20.29
N ILE A 7 -28.47 14.95 -20.98
CA ILE A 7 -27.65 13.90 -20.38
C ILE A 7 -26.49 14.61 -19.68
N LEU A 8 -26.54 14.66 -18.34
CA LEU A 8 -25.45 15.12 -17.51
C LEU A 8 -24.36 14.03 -17.52
N LEU A 9 -23.32 14.20 -18.35
CA LEU A 9 -22.13 13.35 -18.28
C LEU A 9 -21.40 13.68 -16.97
N SER A 10 -21.62 12.88 -15.94
CA SER A 10 -20.79 12.86 -14.73
C SER A 10 -19.39 12.39 -15.11
N ALA A 11 -18.45 13.32 -15.22
CA ALA A 11 -17.04 13.03 -15.34
C ALA A 11 -16.53 12.45 -14.00
N PHE A 12 -16.55 11.13 -13.88
CA PHE A 12 -15.80 10.46 -12.82
C PHE A 12 -14.31 10.62 -13.12
N SER A 13 -13.59 11.26 -12.20
CA SER A 13 -12.17 11.60 -12.31
C SER A 13 -11.29 10.36 -12.39
N LEU A 14 -10.88 9.95 -13.60
CA LEU A 14 -9.87 8.90 -13.84
C LEU A 14 -8.52 9.20 -13.16
N ASN A 15 -8.26 10.48 -12.83
CA ASN A 15 -7.03 10.92 -12.18
C ASN A 15 -6.79 10.28 -10.79
N VAL A 16 -7.86 9.97 -10.04
CA VAL A 16 -7.73 9.43 -8.67
C VAL A 16 -7.29 7.95 -8.68
N ILE A 17 -7.73 7.18 -9.68
CA ILE A 17 -7.37 5.76 -9.80
C ILE A 17 -5.93 5.62 -10.28
N ALA A 18 -5.51 6.44 -11.26
CA ALA A 18 -4.14 6.45 -11.74
C ALA A 18 -3.14 6.78 -10.61
N SER A 19 -3.44 7.78 -9.76
CA SER A 19 -2.57 8.11 -8.63
C SER A 19 -2.45 6.99 -7.60
N THR A 20 -3.52 6.24 -7.33
CA THR A 20 -3.47 5.12 -6.36
C THR A 20 -2.56 3.99 -6.85
N GLN A 21 -2.64 3.61 -8.12
CA GLN A 21 -1.82 2.53 -8.64
C GLN A 21 -0.33 2.91 -8.65
N ASP A 22 0.01 4.15 -9.00
CA ASP A 22 1.38 4.66 -8.98
C ASP A 22 1.95 4.69 -7.55
N GLU A 23 1.15 5.12 -6.57
CA GLU A 23 1.52 5.09 -5.16
C GLU A 23 1.77 3.65 -4.66
N ILE A 24 0.90 2.70 -5.02
CA ILE A 24 1.09 1.28 -4.66
C ILE A 24 2.38 0.73 -5.29
N ASN A 25 2.61 1.00 -6.58
CA ASN A 25 3.80 0.56 -7.29
C ASN A 25 5.08 1.15 -6.66
N HIS A 26 5.04 2.42 -6.25
CA HIS A 26 6.12 3.06 -5.51
C HIS A 26 6.39 2.34 -4.18
N LEU A 27 5.36 2.10 -3.37
CA LEU A 27 5.51 1.42 -2.08
C LEU A 27 6.07 0.00 -2.23
N LEU A 28 5.61 -0.76 -3.23
CA LEU A 28 6.14 -2.10 -3.53
C LEU A 28 7.62 -2.03 -3.92
N SER A 29 8.01 -1.04 -4.73
CA SER A 29 9.41 -0.84 -5.13
C SER A 29 10.30 -0.42 -3.96
N PHE A 30 9.77 0.40 -3.05
CA PHE A 30 10.43 0.80 -1.81
C PHE A 30 10.66 -0.40 -0.87
N VAL A 31 9.66 -1.26 -0.70
CA VAL A 31 9.79 -2.50 0.06
C VAL A 31 10.81 -3.44 -0.60
N ALA A 32 10.77 -3.62 -1.92
CA ALA A 32 11.66 -4.52 -2.63
C ALA A 32 13.14 -4.13 -2.53
N SER A 33 13.41 -2.82 -2.48
CA SER A 33 14.76 -2.25 -2.50
C SER A 33 15.40 -2.08 -1.12
N THR A 34 14.66 -2.33 -0.03
CA THR A 34 15.19 -2.12 1.33
C THR A 34 16.18 -3.20 1.76
N ASP A 35 17.25 -2.76 2.44
CA ASP A 35 18.15 -3.66 3.18
C ASP A 35 17.63 -4.02 4.59
N CYS A 36 16.57 -3.35 5.04
CA CYS A 36 15.93 -3.64 6.32
C CYS A 36 15.28 -5.04 6.33
N LYS A 37 15.08 -5.60 7.52
CA LYS A 37 14.41 -6.90 7.69
C LYS A 37 12.94 -6.73 8.05
N TYR A 38 12.08 -7.48 7.37
CA TYR A 38 10.67 -7.61 7.65
C TYR A 38 10.42 -8.75 8.64
N GLU A 39 10.02 -8.44 9.86
CA GLU A 39 9.58 -9.44 10.81
C GLU A 39 8.09 -9.75 10.60
N ARG A 40 7.80 -11.01 10.30
CA ARG A 40 6.44 -11.54 10.21
C ARG A 40 6.32 -12.77 11.10
N ASN A 41 5.43 -12.69 12.10
CA ASN A 41 5.20 -13.76 13.08
C ASN A 41 6.47 -14.24 13.81
N GLY A 42 7.46 -13.36 14.00
CA GLY A 42 8.73 -13.68 14.66
C GLY A 42 9.83 -14.15 13.71
N THR A 43 9.54 -14.32 12.41
CA THR A 43 10.54 -14.69 11.40
C THR A 43 10.97 -13.47 10.60
N MET A 44 12.27 -13.34 10.35
CA MET A 44 12.86 -12.26 9.54
C MET A 44 12.87 -12.63 8.06
N HIS A 45 12.46 -11.67 7.23
CA HIS A 45 12.37 -11.76 5.78
C HIS A 45 13.10 -10.58 5.13
N ASN A 46 13.61 -10.77 3.92
CA ASN A 46 14.17 -9.67 3.13
C ASN A 46 13.03 -8.88 2.42
N GLY A 47 13.36 -7.75 1.79
CA GLY A 47 12.39 -6.92 1.07
C GLY A 47 11.65 -7.65 -0.06
N LYS A 48 12.33 -8.49 -0.83
CA LYS A 48 11.72 -9.27 -1.93
C LYS A 48 10.70 -10.29 -1.40
N ASP A 49 11.05 -11.03 -0.35
CA ASP A 49 10.15 -11.97 0.32
C ASP A 49 8.91 -11.23 0.88
N ALA A 50 9.12 -10.02 1.41
CA ALA A 50 8.03 -9.20 1.94
C ALA A 50 7.08 -8.74 0.82
N VAL A 51 7.61 -8.31 -0.33
CA VAL A 51 6.80 -7.94 -1.51
C VAL A 51 5.99 -9.13 -2.01
N GLU A 52 6.57 -10.32 -2.12
CA GLU A 52 5.83 -11.52 -2.54
C GLU A 52 4.63 -11.78 -1.60
N HIS A 53 4.86 -11.65 -0.29
CA HIS A 53 3.80 -11.80 0.71
C HIS A 53 2.74 -10.69 0.64
N ILE A 54 3.14 -9.44 0.42
CA ILE A 54 2.24 -8.30 0.27
C ILE A 54 1.38 -8.47 -0.98
N ASN A 55 1.95 -8.88 -2.12
CA ASN A 55 1.23 -9.07 -3.37
C ASN A 55 0.16 -10.16 -3.28
N LYS A 56 0.47 -11.30 -2.64
CA LYS A 56 -0.55 -12.34 -2.37
C LYS A 56 -1.75 -11.80 -1.60
N LYS A 57 -1.51 -10.89 -0.66
CA LYS A 57 -2.58 -10.25 0.10
C LYS A 57 -3.28 -9.16 -0.71
N TYR A 58 -2.56 -8.42 -1.53
CA TYR A 58 -3.13 -7.41 -2.42
C TYR A 58 -4.11 -8.05 -3.40
N GLU A 59 -3.72 -9.14 -4.05
CA GLU A 59 -4.60 -9.94 -4.92
C GLU A 59 -5.84 -10.43 -4.18
N TYR A 60 -5.67 -10.95 -2.95
CA TYR A 60 -6.79 -11.45 -2.15
C TYR A 60 -7.79 -10.35 -1.71
N TYR A 61 -7.32 -9.12 -1.52
CA TYR A 61 -8.11 -7.98 -1.04
C TYR A 61 -8.43 -6.97 -2.15
N SER A 62 -8.25 -7.31 -3.42
CA SER A 62 -8.41 -6.37 -4.54
C SER A 62 -9.74 -5.63 -4.49
N ASP A 63 -10.83 -6.35 -4.18
CA ASP A 63 -12.20 -5.80 -4.13
C ASP A 63 -12.46 -4.92 -2.89
N ASN A 64 -11.54 -4.90 -1.92
CA ASN A 64 -11.62 -4.09 -0.71
C ASN A 64 -10.66 -2.89 -0.71
N ILE A 65 -9.85 -2.74 -1.76
CA ILE A 65 -8.80 -1.71 -1.84
C ILE A 65 -9.29 -0.59 -2.75
N GLU A 66 -9.75 0.50 -2.13
CA GLU A 66 -10.22 1.70 -2.83
C GLU A 66 -9.18 2.84 -2.78
N SER A 67 -8.16 2.70 -1.94
CA SER A 67 -7.10 3.69 -1.70
C SER A 67 -5.75 3.03 -1.39
N THR A 68 -4.66 3.80 -1.49
CA THR A 68 -3.33 3.33 -1.08
C THR A 68 -3.27 3.00 0.41
N GLU A 69 -4.01 3.74 1.23
CA GLU A 69 -4.17 3.45 2.66
C GLU A 69 -4.86 2.11 2.91
N ASP A 70 -5.86 1.75 2.10
CA ASP A 70 -6.49 0.42 2.15
C ASP A 70 -5.50 -0.67 1.73
N PHE A 71 -4.69 -0.43 0.69
CA PHE A 71 -3.60 -1.34 0.33
C PHE A 71 -2.65 -1.58 1.51
N ILE A 72 -2.19 -0.53 2.20
CA ILE A 72 -1.32 -0.67 3.39
C ILE A 72 -2.04 -1.44 4.50
N LYS A 73 -3.29 -1.09 4.78
CA LYS A 73 -4.12 -1.69 5.83
C LYS A 73 -4.34 -3.18 5.59
N TYR A 74 -4.81 -3.56 4.41
CA TYR A 74 -5.20 -4.93 4.10
C TYR A 74 -3.99 -5.81 3.78
N SER A 75 -3.00 -5.29 3.06
CA SER A 75 -1.91 -6.09 2.51
C SER A 75 -0.65 -6.11 3.40
N ALA A 76 -0.29 -4.98 4.01
CA ALA A 76 1.04 -4.81 4.60
C ALA A 76 1.06 -4.56 6.13
N THR A 77 -0.08 -4.54 6.82
CA THR A 77 -0.13 -4.16 8.25
C THR A 77 0.12 -5.32 9.22
N LYS A 78 -0.63 -6.42 9.06
CA LYS A 78 -0.61 -7.54 10.01
C LYS A 78 -1.02 -8.87 9.39
N SER A 79 -0.65 -9.93 10.07
CA SER A 79 -1.08 -11.29 9.76
C SER A 79 -2.58 -11.43 10.01
N LYS A 80 -3.32 -11.91 9.00
CA LYS A 80 -4.75 -12.21 9.16
C LYS A 80 -4.97 -13.36 10.15
N MET A 81 -4.09 -14.38 10.08
CA MET A 81 -4.22 -15.61 10.86
C MET A 81 -3.91 -15.42 12.35
N SER A 82 -2.88 -14.63 12.67
CA SER A 82 -2.37 -14.48 14.04
C SER A 82 -2.65 -13.11 14.67
N GLY A 83 -3.11 -12.13 13.88
CA GLY A 83 -3.31 -10.75 14.33
C GLY A 83 -2.02 -9.96 14.61
N LYS A 84 -0.84 -10.58 14.55
CA LYS A 84 0.45 -9.90 14.83
C LYS A 84 0.82 -8.90 13.74
N TYR A 85 1.18 -7.69 14.15
CA TYR A 85 1.70 -6.65 13.26
C TYR A 85 3.06 -7.04 12.70
N TYR A 86 3.29 -6.71 11.43
CA TYR A 86 4.61 -6.83 10.83
C TYR A 86 5.49 -5.66 11.30
N LYS A 87 6.78 -5.93 11.49
CA LYS A 87 7.75 -4.93 11.94
C LYS A 87 8.92 -4.83 10.99
N ILE A 88 9.50 -3.64 10.90
CA ILE A 88 10.66 -3.33 10.09
C ILE A 88 11.83 -3.11 11.03
N HIS A 89 12.93 -3.81 10.73
CA HIS A 89 14.17 -3.75 11.48
C HIS A 89 15.25 -3.18 10.56
N CYS A 90 15.50 -1.88 10.72
CA CYS A 90 16.60 -1.19 10.06
C CYS A 90 17.75 -0.99 11.05
N SER A 91 19.00 -1.06 10.58
CA SER A 91 20.19 -0.97 11.43
C SER A 91 20.13 0.22 12.40
N ASN A 92 20.49 -0.05 13.67
CA ASN A 92 20.60 0.93 14.76
C ASN A 92 19.31 1.71 15.11
N ASN A 93 18.15 1.27 14.62
CA ASN A 93 16.87 1.89 14.96
C ASN A 93 15.97 0.90 15.72
N ALA A 94 15.10 1.44 16.58
CA ALA A 94 14.04 0.65 17.18
C ALA A 94 13.11 0.10 16.08
N PRO A 95 12.62 -1.15 16.20
CA PRO A 95 11.73 -1.71 15.20
C PRO A 95 10.44 -0.89 15.09
N VAL A 96 10.03 -0.58 13.86
CA VAL A 96 8.80 0.17 13.57
C VAL A 96 7.74 -0.75 12.97
N LYS A 97 6.45 -0.40 13.07
CA LYS A 97 5.41 -1.18 12.37
C LYS A 97 5.49 -0.92 10.87
N SER A 98 5.26 -1.97 10.08
CA SER A 98 5.17 -1.88 8.61
C SER A 98 4.14 -0.85 8.15
N GLN A 99 2.99 -0.76 8.82
CA GLN A 99 1.96 0.25 8.53
C GLN A 99 2.50 1.68 8.64
N ASP A 100 3.13 2.02 9.76
CA ASP A 100 3.63 3.37 10.03
C ASP A 100 4.76 3.72 9.06
N TRP A 101 5.63 2.74 8.77
CA TRP A 101 6.73 2.90 7.82
C TRP A 101 6.25 3.22 6.41
N LEU A 102 5.25 2.48 5.91
CA LEU A 102 4.69 2.70 4.57
C LEU A 102 3.82 3.95 4.46
N LEU A 103 3.08 4.31 5.51
CA LEU A 103 2.32 5.57 5.53
C LEU A 103 3.25 6.79 5.51
N ASN A 104 4.39 6.71 6.18
CA ASN A 104 5.40 7.76 6.11
C ASN A 104 5.98 7.87 4.70
N GLU A 105 6.35 6.74 4.07
CA GLU A 105 6.85 6.75 2.69
C GLU A 105 5.82 7.28 1.69
N LEU A 106 4.55 6.89 1.84
CA LEU A 106 3.46 7.40 1.02
C LEU A 106 3.35 8.93 1.12
N LYS A 107 3.48 9.48 2.32
CA LYS A 107 3.49 10.93 2.53
C LYS A 107 4.68 11.59 1.82
N VAL A 108 5.88 11.01 1.91
CA VAL A 108 7.08 11.50 1.23
C VAL A 108 6.87 11.50 -0.29
N TYR A 109 6.39 10.39 -0.85
CA TYR A 109 6.10 10.27 -2.27
C TYR A 109 5.11 11.34 -2.75
N ARG A 110 3.97 11.51 -2.06
CA ARG A 110 2.96 12.52 -2.38
C ARG A 110 3.48 13.96 -2.28
N GLN A 111 4.44 14.22 -1.40
CA GLN A 111 5.08 15.54 -1.29
C GLN A 111 6.03 15.82 -2.46
N ALA A 112 6.71 14.80 -2.98
CA ALA A 112 7.62 14.91 -4.12
C ALA A 112 6.90 15.09 -5.47
N GLN A 113 5.60 14.73 -5.55
CA GLN A 113 4.77 14.94 -6.74
C GLN A 113 4.08 16.31 -6.80
N LYS A 114 4.33 17.20 -5.82
CA LYS A 114 3.84 18.57 -5.82
C LYS A 114 4.83 19.51 -6.49
#